data_AF-A0AAW4DNV0-F1
#
_entry.id   AF-A0AAW4DNV0-F1
#
_cell.length_a   1.000
_cell.length_b   1.000
_cell.length_c   1.000
_cell.angle_alpha   90.00
_cell.angle_beta   90.00
_cell.angle_gamma   90.00
#
_symmetry.space_group_name_H-M   'P 1'
#
loop_
_entity.id
_entity.type
_entity.pdbx_description
1 polymer ?
#
loop_
_entity_poly.entity_id
_entity_poly.type
_entity_poly.pdbx_seq_one_letter_code
_entity_poly.pdbx_strand_id
1 'polypeptide(L)'
;MPTDATATESVTHGLKLPKKIAFYLKDESLFNDASGIILLNMAVDWYLHQELRIGQAIGNFLYSAGGGIFLGALVATLLVFLRQESFRSKYHLSAGVAMPVEVIFFLTPLIIYFLAEEIHVSGIIAVVAAGLIHNVEFERSRLTNALIFYNGIILYLANLLIRYFYYRFSPSIKGKTSNKEALIFSLGGIHGAVTFALAYTLYDLRINVADFHLILVSEITLILLSMIVPTIVFHMILDKDIPDFDQRKEVDRVRVAMIEYAMDQMKKIYLPKKIRKQLKFDLRAQMNQTSMVDFAREIKYTIKQKELPDDQKEFRAEVYRYAFRQERDYLGKIAQQERISSRLSGFI
;
A
#
# COMPACT_ATOMS: atom_id res chain seq x y z
N MET A 1 -7.84 -19.34 -4.20
CA MET A 1 -8.11 -18.07 -3.49
C MET A 1 -7.49 -16.95 -4.29
N PRO A 2 -8.14 -15.78 -4.39
CA PRO A 2 -7.63 -14.67 -5.19
C PRO A 2 -6.36 -14.08 -4.58
N THR A 3 -5.35 -13.92 -5.43
CA THR A 3 -4.04 -13.32 -5.12
C THR A 3 -4.03 -11.84 -5.46
N ASP A 4 -3.27 -11.07 -4.70
CA ASP A 4 -3.19 -9.61 -4.79
C ASP A 4 -1.89 -9.18 -5.48
N ALA A 5 -2.03 -8.56 -6.66
CA ALA A 5 -0.89 -8.12 -7.46
C ALA A 5 -0.05 -7.07 -6.74
N THR A 6 -0.70 -6.16 -6.01
CA THR A 6 -0.04 -5.04 -5.33
C THR A 6 0.75 -5.52 -4.12
N ALA A 7 0.23 -6.51 -3.41
CA ALA A 7 0.94 -7.15 -2.31
C ALA A 7 2.16 -7.94 -2.85
N THR A 8 2.01 -8.69 -3.93
CA THR A 8 3.12 -9.41 -4.57
C THR A 8 4.20 -8.47 -5.11
N GLU A 9 3.82 -7.35 -5.73
CA GLU A 9 4.78 -6.33 -6.21
C GLU A 9 5.53 -5.67 -5.05
N SER A 10 4.85 -5.33 -3.97
CA SER A 10 5.46 -4.71 -2.78
C SER A 10 6.50 -5.62 -2.14
N VAL A 11 6.22 -6.93 -2.10
CA VAL A 11 7.10 -7.94 -1.50
C VAL A 11 8.29 -8.32 -2.39
N THR A 12 8.18 -8.07 -3.69
CA THR A 12 9.22 -8.39 -4.69
C THR A 12 9.99 -7.16 -5.17
N HIS A 13 9.64 -5.97 -4.69
CA HIS A 13 10.26 -4.71 -5.07
C HIS A 13 11.78 -4.72 -4.80
N GLY A 14 12.57 -4.38 -5.81
CA GLY A 14 14.03 -4.37 -5.72
C GLY A 14 14.67 -5.76 -5.73
N LEU A 15 13.95 -6.82 -6.12
CA LEU A 15 14.46 -8.19 -6.29
C LEU A 15 14.27 -8.66 -7.74
N LYS A 16 15.24 -9.42 -8.26
CA LYS A 16 15.20 -9.99 -9.61
C LYS A 16 14.42 -11.30 -9.60
N LEU A 17 13.14 -11.23 -9.96
CA LEU A 17 12.35 -12.42 -10.25
C LEU A 17 12.75 -13.03 -11.61
N PRO A 18 12.81 -14.36 -11.75
CA PRO A 18 12.94 -15.01 -13.04
C PRO A 18 11.80 -14.56 -13.98
N LYS A 19 12.13 -14.10 -15.19
CA LYS A 19 11.17 -13.51 -16.15
C LYS A 19 9.91 -14.35 -16.36
N LYS A 20 10.06 -15.68 -16.37
CA LYS A 20 8.95 -16.64 -16.50
C LYS A 20 8.00 -16.59 -15.31
N ILE A 21 8.54 -16.59 -14.09
CA ILE A 21 7.73 -16.57 -12.86
C ILE A 21 7.07 -15.22 -12.69
N ALA A 22 7.80 -14.13 -12.94
CA ALA A 22 7.25 -12.78 -12.94
C ALA A 22 6.07 -12.66 -13.92
N PHE A 23 6.18 -13.24 -15.12
CA PHE A 23 5.10 -13.29 -16.09
C PHE A 23 3.89 -14.07 -15.58
N TYR A 24 4.06 -15.30 -15.08
CA TYR A 24 2.93 -16.10 -14.59
C TYR A 24 2.28 -15.53 -13.32
N LEU A 25 3.04 -14.99 -12.37
CA LEU A 25 2.48 -14.32 -11.19
C LEU A 25 1.75 -13.04 -11.56
N LYS A 26 2.29 -12.29 -12.51
CA LYS A 26 1.64 -11.09 -13.05
C LYS A 26 0.37 -11.45 -13.81
N ASP A 27 0.37 -12.51 -14.61
CA ASP A 27 -0.83 -13.00 -15.29
C ASP A 27 -1.87 -13.49 -14.28
N GLU A 28 -1.50 -14.32 -13.29
CA GLU A 28 -2.39 -14.81 -12.24
C GLU A 28 -3.03 -13.64 -11.46
N SER A 29 -2.21 -12.66 -11.09
CA SER A 29 -2.67 -11.49 -10.34
C SER A 29 -3.42 -10.51 -11.24
N LEU A 30 -3.11 -10.39 -12.53
CA LEU A 30 -3.87 -9.59 -13.49
C LEU A 30 -5.22 -10.22 -13.79
N PHE A 31 -5.33 -11.55 -13.86
CA PHE A 31 -6.63 -12.23 -13.97
C PHE A 31 -7.46 -12.08 -12.68
N ASN A 32 -6.82 -12.06 -11.51
CA ASN A 32 -7.49 -11.75 -10.23
C ASN A 32 -7.87 -10.28 -10.09
N ASP A 33 -7.00 -9.36 -10.47
CA ASP A 33 -7.29 -7.92 -10.46
C ASP A 33 -8.26 -7.56 -11.56
N ALA A 34 -8.23 -8.20 -12.73
CA ALA A 34 -9.22 -7.99 -13.79
C ALA A 34 -10.57 -8.57 -13.37
N SER A 35 -10.63 -9.74 -12.71
CA SER A 35 -11.90 -10.22 -12.15
C SER A 35 -12.37 -9.33 -10.98
N GLY A 36 -11.45 -8.82 -10.17
CA GLY A 36 -11.69 -7.84 -9.11
C GLY A 36 -12.13 -6.47 -9.64
N ILE A 37 -11.57 -6.00 -10.76
CA ILE A 37 -11.92 -4.76 -11.48
C ILE A 37 -13.19 -4.98 -12.29
N ILE A 38 -13.50 -6.18 -12.77
CA ILE A 38 -14.80 -6.51 -13.39
C ILE A 38 -15.89 -6.54 -12.31
N LEU A 39 -15.61 -7.11 -11.15
CA LEU A 39 -16.51 -7.08 -9.98
C LEU A 39 -16.63 -5.67 -9.40
N LEU A 40 -15.52 -4.94 -9.31
CA LEU A 40 -15.49 -3.54 -8.90
C LEU A 40 -16.15 -2.67 -9.95
N ASN A 41 -16.04 -2.92 -11.25
CA ASN A 41 -16.78 -2.20 -12.29
C ASN A 41 -18.25 -2.59 -12.28
N MET A 42 -18.63 -3.83 -11.93
CA MET A 42 -20.02 -4.19 -11.62
C MET A 42 -20.54 -3.45 -10.37
N ALA A 43 -19.69 -3.25 -9.37
CA ALA A 43 -20.01 -2.53 -8.14
C ALA A 43 -19.91 -0.98 -8.26
N VAL A 44 -19.05 -0.48 -9.15
CA VAL A 44 -18.80 0.93 -9.45
C VAL A 44 -19.76 1.40 -10.54
N ASP A 45 -20.24 0.54 -11.43
CA ASP A 45 -21.44 0.82 -12.22
C ASP A 45 -22.66 0.88 -11.28
N TRP A 46 -22.76 -0.04 -10.31
CA TRP A 46 -23.76 0.07 -9.23
C TRP A 46 -23.59 1.34 -8.37
N TYR A 47 -22.36 1.85 -8.17
CA TYR A 47 -22.04 3.03 -7.35
C TYR A 47 -21.86 4.36 -8.11
N LEU A 48 -21.71 4.41 -9.44
CA LEU A 48 -21.76 5.66 -10.25
C LEU A 48 -23.20 6.11 -10.50
N HIS A 49 -24.13 5.23 -10.16
CA HIS A 49 -25.43 5.63 -9.68
C HIS A 49 -25.37 6.35 -8.29
N GLN A 50 -24.18 6.69 -7.69
CA GLN A 50 -23.60 8.04 -7.32
C GLN A 50 -22.26 8.16 -6.43
N GLU A 51 -21.31 9.05 -6.85
CA GLU A 51 -19.79 9.23 -6.76
C GLU A 51 -18.95 9.72 -5.49
N LEU A 52 -17.57 9.83 -5.58
CA LEU A 52 -16.53 9.96 -4.48
C LEU A 52 -15.30 10.96 -4.64
N ARG A 53 -14.78 11.59 -3.54
CA ARG A 53 -13.57 12.50 -3.46
C ARG A 53 -12.54 12.12 -2.35
N ILE A 54 -11.22 12.11 -2.64
CA ILE A 54 -10.20 11.34 -1.89
C ILE A 54 -9.37 12.11 -0.81
N GLY A 55 -9.02 13.39 -0.99
CA GLY A 55 -8.12 14.10 -0.05
C GLY A 55 -8.74 14.45 1.31
N GLN A 56 -10.01 14.88 1.30
CA GLN A 56 -10.81 15.01 2.52
C GLN A 56 -11.05 13.65 3.18
N ALA A 57 -11.15 12.59 2.38
CA ALA A 57 -11.42 11.25 2.89
C ALA A 57 -10.31 10.77 3.83
N ILE A 58 -9.03 11.10 3.58
CA ILE A 58 -7.91 10.64 4.43
C ILE A 58 -7.89 11.37 5.80
N GLY A 59 -8.11 12.69 5.82
CA GLY A 59 -8.17 13.47 7.06
C GLY A 59 -9.41 13.14 7.90
N ASN A 60 -10.56 13.02 7.23
CA ASN A 60 -11.78 12.54 7.86
C ASN A 60 -11.61 11.11 8.35
N PHE A 61 -10.93 10.24 7.60
CA PHE A 61 -10.66 8.87 7.99
C PHE A 61 -9.81 8.78 9.26
N LEU A 62 -8.77 9.61 9.43
CA LEU A 62 -7.95 9.60 10.64
C LEU A 62 -8.71 10.11 11.87
N TYR A 63 -9.46 11.22 11.74
CA TYR A 63 -10.32 11.73 12.80
C TYR A 63 -11.42 10.73 13.16
N SER A 64 -12.02 10.13 12.13
CA SER A 64 -13.09 9.15 12.24
C SER A 64 -12.60 7.85 12.86
N ALA A 65 -11.45 7.33 12.44
CA ALA A 65 -10.84 6.14 13.02
C ALA A 65 -10.40 6.36 14.47
N GLY A 66 -9.70 7.45 14.76
CA GLY A 66 -9.22 7.75 16.12
C GLY A 66 -10.37 7.99 17.10
N GLY A 67 -11.36 8.80 16.70
CA GLY A 67 -12.55 9.05 17.51
C GLY A 67 -13.41 7.81 17.70
N GLY A 68 -13.48 6.95 16.68
CA GLY A 68 -14.16 5.66 16.75
C GLY A 68 -13.53 4.76 17.80
N ILE A 69 -12.20 4.58 17.78
CA ILE A 69 -11.47 3.77 18.78
C ILE A 69 -11.76 4.27 20.20
N PHE A 70 -11.70 5.59 20.42
CA PHE A 70 -11.91 6.18 21.74
C PHE A 70 -13.34 5.99 22.25
N LEU A 71 -14.35 6.30 21.42
CA LEU A 71 -15.76 6.13 21.79
C LEU A 71 -16.11 4.65 22.01
N GLY A 72 -15.63 3.76 21.14
CA GLY A 72 -15.81 2.32 21.26
C GLY A 72 -15.29 1.78 22.59
N ALA A 73 -14.08 2.21 22.99
CA ALA A 73 -13.49 1.83 24.26
C ALA A 73 -14.25 2.36 25.48
N LEU A 74 -14.69 3.62 25.43
CA LEU A 74 -15.46 4.25 26.50
C LEU A 74 -16.80 3.54 26.73
N VAL A 75 -17.56 3.32 25.66
CA VAL A 75 -18.89 2.69 25.74
C VAL A 75 -18.79 1.22 26.13
N ALA A 76 -17.80 0.49 25.61
CA ALA A 76 -17.56 -0.90 26.01
C ALA A 76 -17.25 -1.02 27.51
N THR A 77 -16.41 -0.13 28.04
CA THR A 77 -16.06 -0.12 29.47
C THR A 77 -17.30 0.16 30.33
N LEU A 78 -18.14 1.11 29.93
CA LEU A 78 -19.39 1.44 30.63
C LEU A 78 -20.38 0.27 30.63
N LEU A 79 -20.53 -0.42 29.49
CA LEU A 79 -21.43 -1.57 29.36
C LEU A 79 -20.95 -2.80 30.14
N VAL A 80 -19.63 -3.02 30.21
CA VAL A 80 -19.03 -4.05 31.07
C VAL A 80 -19.34 -3.76 32.54
N PHE A 81 -19.21 -2.50 32.97
CA PHE A 81 -19.53 -2.09 34.33
C PHE A 81 -21.02 -2.32 34.68
N LEU A 82 -21.94 -1.88 33.81
CA LEU A 82 -23.39 -2.07 33.99
C LEU A 82 -23.81 -3.54 34.02
N ARG A 83 -23.12 -4.38 33.24
CA ARG A 83 -23.32 -5.83 33.22
C ARG A 83 -22.93 -6.44 34.57
N GLN A 84 -21.74 -6.14 35.08
CA GLN A 84 -21.24 -6.72 36.33
C GLN A 84 -22.10 -6.32 37.56
N GLU A 85 -22.62 -5.09 37.58
CA GLU A 85 -23.58 -4.61 38.58
C GLU A 85 -24.91 -5.39 38.52
N SER A 86 -25.47 -5.59 37.33
CA SER A 86 -26.74 -6.30 37.13
C SER A 86 -26.70 -7.77 37.56
N PHE A 87 -25.57 -8.46 37.38
CA PHE A 87 -25.40 -9.86 37.77
C PHE A 87 -25.18 -10.07 39.28
N ARG A 88 -24.83 -9.03 40.05
CA ARG A 88 -24.65 -9.13 41.52
C ARG A 88 -25.94 -8.86 42.31
N SER A 89 -26.96 -8.28 41.70
CA SER A 89 -28.22 -7.98 42.37
C SER A 89 -29.09 -9.24 42.56
N LYS A 90 -29.47 -9.54 43.81
CA LYS A 90 -30.22 -10.73 44.25
C LYS A 90 -31.67 -10.83 43.75
N TYR A 91 -32.09 -9.95 42.85
CA TYR A 91 -33.36 -10.09 42.17
C TYR A 91 -33.10 -10.84 40.86
N HIS A 92 -33.26 -12.16 40.89
CA HIS A 92 -33.59 -12.89 39.68
C HIS A 92 -34.91 -12.30 39.17
N LEU A 93 -34.82 -11.24 38.36
CA LEU A 93 -35.98 -10.74 37.66
C LEU A 93 -36.44 -11.88 36.78
N SER A 94 -37.60 -12.40 37.18
CA SER A 94 -38.35 -13.46 36.54
C SER A 94 -38.27 -13.35 35.02
N ALA A 95 -38.27 -14.51 34.36
CA ALA A 95 -38.21 -14.80 32.93
C ALA A 95 -38.82 -13.82 31.90
N GLY A 96 -39.54 -12.76 32.31
CA GLY A 96 -39.98 -11.65 31.47
C GLY A 96 -39.05 -10.43 31.38
N VAL A 97 -38.00 -10.28 32.21
CA VAL A 97 -37.06 -9.13 32.15
C VAL A 97 -35.63 -9.52 31.72
N ALA A 98 -35.41 -10.75 31.24
CA ALA A 98 -34.19 -11.11 30.52
C ALA A 98 -34.17 -10.53 29.09
N MET A 99 -35.36 -10.38 28.49
CA MET A 99 -35.57 -9.88 27.14
C MET A 99 -35.01 -8.46 26.90
N PRO A 100 -35.14 -7.47 27.82
CA PRO A 100 -34.58 -6.14 27.61
C PRO A 100 -33.06 -6.13 27.55
N VAL A 101 -32.37 -6.93 28.37
CA VAL A 101 -30.90 -6.88 28.48
C VAL A 101 -30.24 -7.51 27.26
N GLU A 102 -30.73 -8.65 26.80
CA GLU A 102 -30.24 -9.30 25.58
C GLU A 102 -30.54 -8.47 24.33
N VAL A 103 -31.72 -7.83 24.27
CA VAL A 103 -32.06 -6.89 23.20
C VAL A 103 -31.17 -5.64 23.26
N ILE A 104 -30.85 -5.11 24.45
CA ILE A 104 -29.92 -3.99 24.60
C ILE A 104 -28.50 -4.38 24.15
N PHE A 105 -28.05 -5.61 24.41
CA PHE A 105 -26.74 -6.11 23.94
C PHE A 105 -26.73 -6.42 22.44
N PHE A 106 -27.83 -6.94 21.89
CA PHE A 106 -27.99 -7.11 20.45
C PHE A 106 -28.02 -5.76 19.72
N LEU A 107 -28.62 -4.75 20.34
CA LEU A 107 -28.67 -3.38 19.84
C LEU A 107 -27.41 -2.58 20.20
N THR A 108 -26.50 -3.09 21.04
CA THR A 108 -25.28 -2.36 21.46
C THR A 108 -24.38 -1.97 20.28
N PRO A 109 -24.06 -2.87 19.33
CA PRO A 109 -23.34 -2.49 18.11
C PRO A 109 -24.06 -1.37 17.37
N LEU A 110 -25.38 -1.43 17.30
CA LEU A 110 -26.21 -0.42 16.63
C LEU A 110 -26.15 0.93 17.37
N ILE A 111 -26.26 0.93 18.70
CA ILE A 111 -26.21 2.14 19.54
C ILE A 111 -24.83 2.79 19.48
N ILE A 112 -23.75 2.01 19.56
CA ILE A 112 -22.36 2.50 19.45
C ILE A 112 -22.11 3.09 18.06
N TYR A 113 -22.60 2.41 17.03
CA TYR A 113 -22.53 2.89 15.66
C TYR A 113 -23.22 4.25 15.52
N PHE A 114 -24.47 4.37 15.97
CA PHE A 114 -25.21 5.64 15.87
C PHE A 114 -24.60 6.77 16.71
N LEU A 115 -24.12 6.48 17.92
CA LEU A 115 -23.45 7.49 18.77
C LEU A 115 -22.14 7.99 18.13
N ALA A 116 -21.39 7.11 17.47
CA ALA A 116 -20.18 7.49 16.76
C ALA A 116 -20.48 8.36 15.53
N GLU A 117 -21.50 8.00 14.75
CA GLU A 117 -21.94 8.77 13.59
C GLU A 117 -22.41 10.18 13.99
N GLU A 118 -23.12 10.33 15.12
CA GLU A 118 -23.60 11.62 15.63
C GLU A 118 -22.47 12.59 15.99
N ILE A 119 -21.31 12.07 16.43
CA ILE A 119 -20.11 12.89 16.70
C ILE A 119 -19.12 12.92 15.52
N HIS A 120 -19.56 12.45 14.34
CA HIS A 120 -18.80 12.38 13.09
C HIS A 120 -17.50 11.55 13.17
N VAL A 121 -17.53 10.46 13.93
CA VAL A 121 -16.43 9.48 14.01
C VAL A 121 -16.87 8.11 13.50
N SER A 122 -15.93 7.20 13.24
CA SER A 122 -16.21 5.96 12.51
C SER A 122 -16.98 4.99 13.41
N GLY A 123 -18.27 4.82 13.16
CA GLY A 123 -19.10 3.88 13.89
C GLY A 123 -18.63 2.44 13.74
N ILE A 124 -18.14 2.06 12.56
CA ILE A 124 -17.60 0.72 12.32
C ILE A 124 -16.37 0.48 13.19
N ILE A 125 -15.43 1.42 13.24
CA ILE A 125 -14.22 1.30 14.06
C ILE A 125 -14.57 1.36 15.56
N ALA A 126 -15.57 2.16 15.95
CA ALA A 126 -16.07 2.21 17.32
C ALA A 126 -16.69 0.88 17.77
N VAL A 127 -17.51 0.26 16.93
CA VAL A 127 -18.11 -1.05 17.20
C VAL A 127 -17.05 -2.14 17.25
N VAL A 128 -16.05 -2.11 16.36
CA VAL A 128 -14.93 -3.06 16.36
C VAL A 128 -14.08 -2.89 17.62
N ALA A 129 -13.71 -1.66 17.99
CA ALA A 129 -12.95 -1.40 19.22
C ALA A 129 -13.74 -1.82 20.47
N ALA A 130 -15.04 -1.53 20.51
CA ALA A 130 -15.91 -1.95 21.59
C ALA A 130 -16.05 -3.48 21.66
N GLY A 131 -16.19 -4.13 20.51
CA GLY A 131 -16.29 -5.58 20.38
C GLY A 131 -14.99 -6.29 20.76
N LEU A 132 -13.83 -5.70 20.49
CA LEU A 132 -12.53 -6.21 20.93
C LEU A 132 -12.38 -6.15 22.45
N ILE A 133 -12.76 -5.04 23.08
CA ILE A 133 -12.71 -4.87 24.54
C ILE A 133 -13.74 -5.76 25.24
N HIS A 134 -14.92 -5.89 24.65
CA HIS A 134 -15.96 -6.81 25.13
C HIS A 134 -15.54 -8.27 24.96
N ASN A 135 -14.82 -8.60 23.88
CA ASN A 135 -14.18 -9.91 23.70
C ASN A 135 -13.17 -10.18 24.82
N VAL A 136 -12.32 -9.22 25.17
CA VAL A 136 -11.31 -9.38 26.24
C VAL A 136 -11.95 -9.73 27.61
N GLU A 137 -13.16 -9.23 27.89
CA GLU A 137 -13.92 -9.58 29.10
C GLU A 137 -14.59 -10.98 29.00
N PHE A 138 -15.05 -11.38 27.81
CA PHE A 138 -15.59 -12.71 27.52
C PHE A 138 -14.50 -13.80 27.37
N GLU A 139 -13.25 -13.41 27.15
CA GLU A 139 -12.10 -14.25 26.78
C GLU A 139 -11.24 -14.69 27.98
N ARG A 140 -11.87 -15.06 29.10
CA ARG A 140 -11.18 -15.91 30.10
C ARG A 140 -11.18 -17.40 29.75
N SER A 141 -11.64 -17.83 28.57
CA SER A 141 -11.75 -19.28 28.29
C SER A 141 -11.47 -19.80 26.88
N ARG A 142 -11.14 -19.01 25.83
CA ARG A 142 -10.92 -19.63 24.49
C ARG A 142 -9.72 -19.13 23.67
N LEU A 143 -9.10 -18.00 24.01
CA LEU A 143 -7.86 -17.52 23.39
C LEU A 143 -6.59 -18.34 23.72
N THR A 144 -6.65 -19.30 24.67
CA THR A 144 -5.50 -20.16 25.01
C THR A 144 -5.30 -21.34 24.04
N ASN A 145 -6.23 -21.57 23.10
CA ASN A 145 -6.07 -22.67 22.14
C ASN A 145 -5.28 -22.20 20.89
N ALA A 146 -3.95 -22.35 20.94
CA ALA A 146 -3.07 -22.31 19.75
C ALA A 146 -3.56 -23.21 18.60
N LEU A 147 -4.43 -24.18 18.90
CA LEU A 147 -5.13 -25.06 17.97
C LEU A 147 -6.07 -24.33 16.99
N ILE A 148 -6.52 -23.09 17.26
CA ILE A 148 -7.39 -22.35 16.33
C ILE A 148 -6.59 -21.83 15.12
N PHE A 149 -5.35 -21.38 15.34
CA PHE A 149 -4.43 -20.95 14.29
C PHE A 149 -3.89 -22.12 13.45
N TYR A 150 -3.96 -23.34 13.97
CA TYR A 150 -3.50 -24.56 13.30
C TYR A 150 -4.19 -24.75 11.93
N ASN A 151 -5.50 -24.48 11.84
CA ASN A 151 -6.24 -24.62 10.59
C ASN A 151 -5.77 -23.61 9.53
N GLY A 152 -5.52 -22.36 9.92
CA GLY A 152 -4.95 -21.35 9.02
C GLY A 152 -3.54 -21.70 8.53
N ILE A 153 -2.70 -22.29 9.41
CA ILE A 153 -1.37 -22.78 9.04
C ILE A 153 -1.48 -23.96 8.06
N ILE A 154 -2.39 -24.91 8.30
CA ILE A 154 -2.63 -26.03 7.37
C ILE A 154 -3.10 -25.50 6.02
N LEU A 155 -4.06 -24.58 5.99
CA LEU A 155 -4.55 -23.98 4.76
C LEU A 155 -3.42 -23.30 3.98
N TYR A 156 -2.55 -22.56 4.67
CA TYR A 156 -1.37 -21.96 4.08
C TYR A 156 -0.42 -23.00 3.46
N LEU A 157 -0.07 -24.05 4.21
CA LEU A 157 0.82 -25.11 3.73
C LEU A 157 0.20 -25.92 2.58
N ALA A 158 -1.10 -26.24 2.67
CA ALA A 158 -1.84 -26.91 1.62
C ALA A 158 -1.87 -26.06 0.34
N ASN A 159 -2.11 -24.76 0.46
CA ASN A 159 -2.08 -23.83 -0.67
C ASN A 159 -0.67 -23.77 -1.31
N LEU A 160 0.40 -23.67 -0.50
CA LEU A 160 1.77 -23.73 -1.01
C LEU A 160 2.05 -25.03 -1.76
N LEU A 161 1.63 -26.18 -1.22
CA LEU A 161 1.81 -27.48 -1.87
C LEU A 161 1.03 -27.55 -3.19
N ILE A 162 -0.23 -27.13 -3.20
CA ILE A 162 -1.07 -27.09 -4.40
C ILE A 162 -0.40 -26.22 -5.47
N ARG A 163 0.04 -25.01 -5.12
CA ARG A 163 0.72 -24.09 -6.05
C ARG A 163 2.05 -24.66 -6.55
N TYR A 164 2.83 -25.30 -5.66
CA TYR A 164 4.09 -25.94 -6.02
C TYR A 164 3.87 -27.07 -7.03
N PHE A 165 2.91 -27.95 -6.77
CA PHE A 165 2.57 -29.05 -7.67
C PHE A 165 1.92 -28.56 -8.97
N TYR A 166 1.09 -27.53 -8.90
CA TYR A 166 0.53 -26.87 -10.08
C TYR A 166 1.65 -26.38 -11.01
N TYR A 167 2.64 -25.64 -10.49
CA TYR A 167 3.78 -25.21 -11.31
C TYR A 167 4.60 -26.39 -11.84
N ARG A 168 4.80 -27.43 -11.02
CA ARG A 168 5.63 -28.59 -11.35
C ARG A 168 5.02 -29.48 -12.44
N PHE A 169 3.71 -29.67 -12.43
CA PHE A 169 3.01 -30.65 -13.26
C PHE A 169 2.10 -30.01 -14.32
N SER A 170 1.91 -28.69 -14.31
CA SER A 170 1.06 -28.01 -15.30
C SER A 170 1.66 -28.15 -16.72
N PRO A 171 0.93 -28.78 -17.67
CA PRO A 171 1.38 -28.94 -19.06
C PRO A 171 1.50 -27.60 -19.80
N SER A 172 0.82 -26.56 -19.32
CA SER A 172 0.82 -25.23 -19.93
C SER A 172 2.15 -24.49 -19.74
N ILE A 173 2.98 -24.89 -18.77
CA ILE A 173 4.24 -24.21 -18.45
C ILE A 173 5.40 -24.94 -19.16
N LYS A 174 5.78 -24.45 -20.35
CA LYS A 174 6.85 -25.06 -21.17
C LYS A 174 8.26 -24.76 -20.64
N GLY A 175 9.03 -25.83 -20.39
CA GLY A 175 10.46 -25.81 -20.04
C GLY A 175 10.75 -26.56 -18.74
N LYS A 176 11.92 -27.20 -18.62
CA LYS A 176 12.31 -27.96 -17.41
C LYS A 176 12.22 -27.06 -16.16
N THR A 177 11.19 -27.29 -15.35
CA THR A 177 10.90 -26.54 -14.12
C THR A 177 11.97 -26.82 -13.08
N SER A 178 12.69 -25.79 -12.62
CA SER A 178 13.61 -25.94 -11.48
C SER A 178 12.82 -25.95 -10.16
N ASN A 179 13.25 -26.74 -9.17
CA ASN A 179 12.62 -26.76 -7.84
C ASN A 179 12.64 -25.36 -7.18
N LYS A 180 13.68 -24.57 -7.47
CA LYS A 180 13.80 -23.19 -6.99
C LYS A 180 12.70 -22.30 -7.59
N GLU A 181 12.39 -22.48 -8.87
CA GLU A 181 11.36 -21.69 -9.56
C GLU A 181 9.95 -22.07 -9.07
N ALA A 182 9.69 -23.36 -8.86
CA ALA A 182 8.43 -23.82 -8.31
C ALA A 182 8.17 -23.28 -6.88
N LEU A 183 9.22 -23.19 -6.06
CA LEU A 183 9.16 -22.61 -4.73
C LEU A 183 8.87 -21.09 -4.76
N ILE A 184 9.53 -20.36 -5.65
CA ILE A 184 9.30 -18.91 -5.80
C ILE A 184 7.87 -18.65 -6.29
N PHE A 185 7.38 -19.46 -7.23
CA PHE A 185 6.01 -19.36 -7.72
C PHE A 185 4.96 -19.70 -6.65
N SER A 186 5.20 -20.72 -5.82
CA SER A 186 4.26 -21.10 -4.77
C SER A 186 4.14 -20.02 -3.69
N LEU A 187 5.26 -19.42 -3.29
CA LEU A 187 5.30 -18.31 -2.33
C LEU A 187 4.78 -16.99 -2.91
N GLY A 188 4.82 -16.81 -4.23
CA GLY A 188 4.49 -15.54 -4.90
C GLY A 188 2.99 -15.20 -4.98
N GLY A 189 2.10 -16.13 -4.63
CA GLY A 189 0.66 -15.86 -4.59
C GLY A 189 0.22 -15.35 -3.24
N ILE A 190 0.37 -14.04 -3.05
CA ILE A 190 0.02 -13.36 -1.81
C ILE A 190 -1.49 -13.10 -1.80
N HIS A 191 -2.15 -13.36 -0.68
CA HIS A 191 -3.60 -13.19 -0.53
C HIS A 191 -3.89 -11.83 0.12
N GLY A 192 -4.99 -11.19 -0.30
CA GLY A 192 -5.32 -9.84 0.15
C GLY A 192 -6.81 -9.62 0.34
N ALA A 193 -7.24 -8.38 0.10
CA ALA A 193 -8.58 -7.89 0.43
C ALA A 193 -9.73 -8.72 -0.18
N VAL A 194 -9.55 -9.27 -1.38
CA VAL A 194 -10.58 -10.08 -2.06
C VAL A 194 -10.83 -11.41 -1.34
N THR A 195 -9.76 -12.04 -0.81
CA THR A 195 -9.88 -13.29 -0.04
C THR A 195 -10.61 -13.04 1.28
N PHE A 196 -10.30 -11.91 1.95
CA PHE A 196 -10.98 -11.50 3.16
C PHE A 196 -12.47 -11.17 2.93
N ALA A 197 -12.78 -10.45 1.85
CA ALA A 197 -14.15 -10.13 1.47
C ALA A 197 -14.98 -11.40 1.19
N LEU A 198 -14.41 -12.36 0.45
CA LEU A 198 -15.06 -13.64 0.17
C LEU A 198 -15.35 -14.42 1.47
N ALA A 199 -14.41 -14.47 2.40
CA ALA A 199 -14.63 -15.10 3.71
C ALA A 199 -15.75 -14.42 4.50
N TYR A 200 -15.85 -13.09 4.42
CA TYR A 200 -16.89 -12.33 5.09
C TYR A 200 -18.28 -12.57 4.48
N THR A 201 -18.39 -12.78 3.16
CA THR A 201 -19.68 -13.11 2.53
C THR A 201 -20.29 -14.44 3.03
N LEU A 202 -19.47 -15.35 3.56
CA LEU A 202 -19.95 -16.61 4.15
C LEU A 202 -20.75 -16.40 5.44
N TYR A 203 -20.67 -15.21 6.05
CA TYR A 203 -21.50 -14.82 7.19
C TYR A 203 -23.00 -14.93 6.88
N ASP A 204 -23.38 -14.65 5.63
CA ASP A 204 -24.79 -14.60 5.20
C ASP A 204 -25.39 -16.00 4.94
N LEU A 205 -24.57 -17.06 4.94
CA LEU A 205 -24.98 -18.43 4.57
C LEU A 205 -25.58 -19.27 5.70
N ARG A 206 -26.06 -18.66 6.79
CA ARG A 206 -26.63 -19.39 7.97
C ARG A 206 -25.71 -20.50 8.53
N ILE A 207 -24.40 -20.28 8.45
CA ILE A 207 -23.39 -21.16 9.06
C ILE A 207 -23.43 -20.98 10.58
N ASN A 208 -23.06 -22.03 11.33
CA ASN A 208 -22.92 -21.94 12.77
C ASN A 208 -21.88 -20.85 13.12
N VAL A 209 -22.21 -19.99 14.09
CA VAL A 209 -21.36 -18.86 14.53
C VAL A 209 -19.95 -19.34 14.90
N ALA A 210 -19.84 -20.52 15.54
CA ALA A 210 -18.54 -21.11 15.88
C ALA A 210 -17.69 -21.47 14.65
N ASP A 211 -18.32 -22.02 13.60
CA ASP A 211 -17.64 -22.40 12.37
C ASP A 211 -17.26 -21.17 11.55
N PHE A 212 -18.10 -20.13 11.55
CA PHE A 212 -17.79 -18.85 10.92
C PHE A 212 -16.55 -18.18 11.53
N HIS A 213 -16.47 -18.14 12.87
CA HIS A 213 -15.29 -17.61 13.55
C HIS A 213 -14.03 -18.43 13.24
N LEU A 214 -14.15 -19.76 13.14
CA LEU A 214 -13.03 -20.63 12.78
C LEU A 214 -12.52 -20.34 11.37
N ILE A 215 -13.43 -20.19 10.40
CA ILE A 215 -13.10 -19.82 9.02
C ILE A 215 -12.39 -18.47 9.00
N LEU A 216 -12.97 -17.45 9.65
CA LEU A 216 -12.42 -16.10 9.64
C LEU A 216 -11.02 -16.03 10.26
N VAL A 217 -10.78 -16.71 11.38
CA VAL A 217 -9.43 -16.78 12.00
C VAL A 217 -8.45 -17.53 11.11
N SER A 218 -8.89 -18.60 10.45
CA SER A 218 -8.05 -19.37 9.53
C SER A 218 -7.65 -18.56 8.29
N GLU A 219 -8.57 -17.77 7.74
CA GLU A 219 -8.34 -16.88 6.59
C GLU A 219 -7.43 -15.71 6.92
N ILE A 220 -7.62 -15.06 8.07
CA ILE A 220 -6.72 -14.00 8.54
C ILE A 220 -5.30 -14.57 8.72
N THR A 221 -5.18 -15.76 9.31
CA THR A 221 -3.90 -16.44 9.48
C THR A 221 -3.23 -16.74 8.14
N LEU A 222 -4.00 -17.22 7.15
CA LEU A 222 -3.52 -17.48 5.79
C LEU A 222 -2.99 -16.20 5.12
N ILE A 223 -3.76 -15.10 5.17
CA ILE A 223 -3.38 -13.81 4.58
C ILE A 223 -2.07 -13.33 5.20
N LEU A 224 -1.98 -13.30 6.52
CA LEU A 224 -0.78 -12.85 7.24
C LEU A 224 0.45 -13.69 6.87
N LEU A 225 0.34 -15.02 6.87
CA LEU A 225 1.44 -15.90 6.48
C LEU A 225 1.85 -15.68 5.02
N SER A 226 0.88 -15.49 4.12
CA SER A 226 1.13 -15.23 2.70
C SER A 226 1.81 -13.89 2.42
N MET A 227 1.73 -12.92 3.32
CA MET A 227 2.49 -11.67 3.22
C MET A 227 3.87 -11.77 3.89
N ILE A 228 3.92 -12.31 5.10
CA ILE A 228 5.14 -12.30 5.93
C ILE A 228 6.20 -13.25 5.36
N VAL A 229 5.80 -14.47 4.99
CA VAL A 229 6.76 -15.51 4.59
C VAL A 229 7.49 -15.13 3.29
N PRO A 230 6.82 -14.70 2.21
CA PRO A 230 7.52 -14.31 0.99
C PRO A 230 8.38 -13.06 1.18
N THR A 231 7.96 -12.12 2.04
CA THR A 231 8.76 -10.94 2.40
C THR A 231 10.13 -11.32 2.96
N ILE A 232 10.19 -12.32 3.82
CA ILE A 232 11.45 -12.77 4.39
C ILE A 232 12.20 -13.67 3.39
N VAL A 233 11.50 -14.65 2.82
CA VAL A 233 12.11 -15.71 2.01
C VAL A 233 12.63 -15.18 0.67
N PHE A 234 11.95 -14.23 0.02
CA PHE A 234 12.43 -13.66 -1.25
C PHE A 234 13.73 -12.88 -1.07
N HIS A 235 13.89 -12.14 0.03
CA HIS A 235 15.15 -11.48 0.34
C HIS A 235 16.32 -12.45 0.58
N MET A 236 16.04 -13.71 0.94
CA MET A 236 17.05 -14.75 1.13
C MET A 236 17.36 -15.54 -0.15
N ILE A 237 16.39 -15.68 -1.06
CA ILE A 237 16.48 -16.59 -2.22
C ILE A 237 16.75 -15.85 -3.54
N LEU A 238 16.24 -14.63 -3.68
CA LEU A 238 16.34 -13.82 -4.90
C LEU A 238 17.52 -12.84 -4.84
N ASP A 239 18.11 -12.62 -6.01
CA ASP A 239 19.16 -11.62 -6.17
C ASP A 239 18.55 -10.22 -6.13
N LYS A 240 19.28 -9.25 -5.58
CA LYS A 240 18.84 -7.85 -5.57
C LYS A 240 18.81 -7.29 -7.00
N ASP A 241 17.76 -6.52 -7.30
CA ASP A 241 17.65 -5.77 -8.55
C ASP A 241 18.51 -4.51 -8.47
N ILE A 242 19.83 -4.73 -8.51
CA ILE A 242 20.82 -3.66 -8.57
C ILE A 242 20.80 -3.14 -10.02
N PRO A 243 20.36 -1.91 -10.29
CA PRO A 243 20.54 -1.30 -11.60
C PRO A 243 22.04 -1.29 -11.92
N ASP A 244 22.37 -1.70 -13.14
CA ASP A 244 23.74 -1.96 -13.57
C ASP A 244 24.65 -0.78 -13.19
N PHE A 245 25.80 -1.06 -12.58
CA PHE A 245 26.72 -0.01 -12.12
C PHE A 245 27.16 0.89 -13.28
N ASP A 246 27.24 0.30 -14.48
CA ASP A 246 27.55 1.01 -15.72
C ASP A 246 26.40 1.91 -16.19
N GLN A 247 25.14 1.49 -16.03
CA GLN A 247 23.98 2.33 -16.32
C GLN A 247 23.90 3.54 -15.37
N ARG A 248 24.19 3.37 -14.08
CA ARG A 248 24.23 4.52 -13.14
C ARG A 248 25.31 5.52 -13.55
N LYS A 249 26.51 5.05 -13.89
CA LYS A 249 27.59 5.91 -14.38
C LYS A 249 27.24 6.61 -15.69
N GLU A 250 26.52 5.94 -16.58
CA GLU A 250 26.07 6.50 -17.85
C GLU A 250 25.01 7.57 -17.64
N VAL A 251 23.99 7.30 -16.80
CA VAL A 251 22.98 8.29 -16.40
C VAL A 251 23.62 9.49 -15.71
N ASP A 252 24.59 9.28 -14.82
CA ASP A 252 25.30 10.37 -14.15
C ASP A 252 26.17 11.17 -15.15
N ARG A 253 26.82 10.51 -16.12
CA ARG A 253 27.56 11.19 -17.20
C ARG A 253 26.63 12.05 -18.06
N VAL A 254 25.48 11.51 -18.48
CA VAL A 254 24.49 12.24 -19.28
C VAL A 254 23.94 13.42 -18.49
N ARG A 255 23.65 13.24 -17.19
CA ARG A 255 23.17 14.30 -16.30
C ARG A 255 24.17 15.44 -16.17
N VAL A 256 25.45 15.14 -15.93
CA VAL A 256 26.52 16.15 -15.82
C VAL A 256 26.65 16.92 -17.15
N ALA A 257 26.74 16.23 -18.28
CA ALA A 257 26.90 16.88 -19.58
C ALA A 257 25.69 17.74 -19.98
N MET A 258 24.47 17.28 -19.66
CA MET A 258 23.24 18.04 -19.86
C MET A 258 23.26 19.37 -19.10
N ILE A 259 23.66 19.32 -17.83
CA ILE A 259 23.72 20.51 -16.96
C ILE A 259 24.82 21.46 -17.42
N GLU A 260 26.00 20.95 -17.80
CA GLU A 260 27.08 21.77 -18.35
C GLU A 260 26.66 22.46 -19.65
N TYR A 261 25.97 21.75 -20.54
CA TYR A 261 25.39 22.32 -21.76
C TYR A 261 24.40 23.45 -21.42
N ALA A 262 23.45 23.20 -20.52
CA ALA A 262 22.48 24.22 -20.10
C ALA A 262 23.20 25.45 -19.52
N MET A 263 24.19 25.24 -18.64
CA MET A 263 25.00 26.32 -18.07
C MET A 263 25.74 27.13 -19.14
N ASP A 264 26.26 26.52 -20.20
CA ASP A 264 26.92 27.22 -21.31
C ASP A 264 25.93 28.11 -22.08
N GLN A 265 24.73 27.60 -22.36
CA GLN A 265 23.68 28.39 -23.01
C GLN A 265 23.24 29.56 -22.14
N MET A 266 23.17 29.38 -20.82
CA MET A 266 22.83 30.47 -19.90
C MET A 266 23.90 31.56 -19.83
N LYS A 267 25.16 31.30 -20.20
CA LYS A 267 26.21 32.34 -20.28
C LYS A 267 26.03 33.27 -21.47
N LYS A 268 25.36 32.82 -22.53
CA LYS A 268 25.17 33.58 -23.79
C LYS A 268 24.11 34.66 -23.65
N ILE A 269 23.25 34.55 -22.65
CA ILE A 269 22.21 35.54 -22.36
C ILE A 269 22.63 36.47 -21.21
N TYR A 270 22.20 37.72 -21.29
CA TYR A 270 22.37 38.66 -20.18
C TYR A 270 21.42 38.28 -19.03
N LEU A 271 21.98 38.11 -17.83
CA LEU A 271 21.22 37.84 -16.62
C LEU A 271 21.68 38.75 -15.49
N PRO A 272 20.74 39.32 -14.70
CA PRO A 272 21.07 39.99 -13.46
C PRO A 272 21.93 39.11 -12.56
N LYS A 273 22.93 39.71 -11.88
CA LYS A 273 23.91 38.97 -11.06
C LYS A 273 23.26 38.01 -10.05
N LYS A 274 22.13 38.42 -9.45
CA LYS A 274 21.37 37.61 -8.48
C LYS A 274 20.80 36.33 -9.11
N ILE A 275 20.04 36.47 -10.20
CA ILE A 275 19.41 35.35 -10.91
C ILE A 275 20.47 34.42 -11.47
N ARG A 276 21.56 34.96 -12.03
CA ARG A 276 22.68 34.17 -12.53
C ARG A 276 23.32 33.31 -11.43
N LYS A 277 23.53 33.87 -10.24
CA LYS A 277 24.12 33.14 -9.12
C LYS A 277 23.21 32.01 -8.66
N GLN A 278 21.92 32.29 -8.49
CA GLN A 278 20.93 31.33 -8.03
C GLN A 278 20.72 30.20 -9.04
N LEU A 279 20.52 30.52 -10.31
CA LEU A 279 20.37 29.52 -11.36
C LEU A 279 21.61 28.62 -11.48
N LYS A 280 22.81 29.19 -11.37
CA LYS A 280 24.06 28.41 -11.38
C LYS A 280 24.15 27.45 -10.19
N PHE A 281 23.68 27.87 -9.02
CA PHE A 281 23.62 27.01 -7.84
C PHE A 281 22.62 25.86 -8.07
N ASP A 282 21.39 26.17 -8.50
CA ASP A 282 20.34 25.18 -8.71
C ASP A 282 20.73 24.14 -9.77
N LEU A 283 21.30 24.58 -10.89
CA LEU A 283 21.82 23.69 -11.93
C LEU A 283 22.94 22.78 -11.39
N ARG A 284 23.86 23.31 -10.59
CA ARG A 284 24.94 22.50 -9.99
C ARG A 284 24.45 21.52 -8.93
N ALA A 285 23.40 21.88 -8.18
CA ALA A 285 22.81 21.00 -7.18
C ALA A 285 22.26 19.72 -7.81
N GLN A 286 21.76 19.79 -9.05
CA GLN A 286 21.30 18.62 -9.79
C GLN A 286 22.42 17.63 -10.15
N MET A 287 23.68 18.06 -10.20
CA MET A 287 24.83 17.16 -10.43
C MET A 287 25.29 16.40 -9.18
N ASN A 288 24.63 16.58 -8.03
CA ASN A 288 25.07 16.03 -6.74
C ASN A 288 26.49 16.48 -6.33
N GLN A 289 26.95 17.61 -6.86
CA GLN A 289 28.28 18.20 -6.62
C GLN A 289 28.28 19.31 -5.55
N THR A 290 27.12 19.62 -4.95
CA THR A 290 26.99 20.66 -3.93
C THR A 290 27.17 20.10 -2.52
N SER A 291 28.10 20.68 -1.75
CA SER A 291 28.30 20.35 -0.34
C SER A 291 27.16 20.89 0.54
N MET A 292 26.88 20.23 1.67
CA MET A 292 25.94 20.70 2.69
C MET A 292 26.27 22.11 3.20
N VAL A 293 27.56 22.48 3.19
CA VAL A 293 28.02 23.84 3.56
C VAL A 293 27.58 24.88 2.54
N ASP A 294 27.66 24.56 1.25
CA ASP A 294 27.25 25.46 0.18
C ASP A 294 25.72 25.62 0.15
N PHE A 295 24.99 24.53 0.43
CA PHE A 295 23.53 24.55 0.58
C PHE A 295 23.07 25.45 1.73
N ALA A 296 23.66 25.28 2.92
CA ALA A 296 23.35 26.13 4.08
C ALA A 296 23.65 27.62 3.81
N ARG A 297 24.72 27.91 3.06
CA ARG A 297 25.08 29.28 2.66
C ARG A 297 24.05 29.89 1.71
N GLU A 298 23.53 29.11 0.77
CA GLU A 298 22.53 29.60 -0.19
C GLU A 298 21.14 29.77 0.43
N ILE A 299 20.72 28.88 1.34
CA ILE A 299 19.50 29.07 2.14
C ILE A 299 19.58 30.37 2.93
N LYS A 300 20.68 30.61 3.64
CA LYS A 300 20.89 31.85 4.41
C LYS A 300 20.88 33.10 3.52
N TYR A 301 21.39 32.99 2.29
CA TYR A 301 21.38 34.07 1.30
C TYR A 301 19.97 34.33 0.74
N THR A 302 19.15 33.29 0.59
CA THR A 302 17.78 33.38 0.07
C THR A 302 16.82 33.95 1.11
N ILE A 303 16.89 33.46 2.36
CA ILE A 303 16.03 33.93 3.47
C ILE A 303 16.25 35.41 3.80
N LYS A 304 17.47 35.92 3.62
CA LYS A 304 17.80 37.33 3.87
C LYS A 304 17.25 38.30 2.81
N GLN A 305 16.67 37.82 1.72
CA GLN A 305 16.20 38.68 0.63
C GLN A 305 14.70 38.98 0.76
N LYS A 306 14.36 40.26 0.55
CA LYS A 306 12.98 40.72 0.38
C LYS A 306 12.37 40.03 -0.85
N GLU A 307 11.07 39.71 -0.79
CA GLU A 307 10.35 39.15 -1.94
C GLU A 307 10.55 40.02 -3.19
N LEU A 308 10.79 39.37 -4.32
CA LEU A 308 10.93 40.04 -5.61
C LEU A 308 9.60 40.72 -5.97
N PRO A 309 9.60 41.92 -6.56
CA PRO A 309 8.40 42.46 -7.17
C PRO A 309 7.95 41.57 -8.34
N ASP A 310 6.66 41.62 -8.69
CA ASP A 310 6.02 40.61 -9.55
C ASP A 310 6.60 40.57 -10.98
N ASP A 311 7.07 41.70 -11.50
CA ASP A 311 7.81 41.82 -12.76
C ASP A 311 9.11 40.98 -12.76
N GLN A 312 9.85 40.99 -11.65
CA GLN A 312 11.07 40.21 -11.51
C GLN A 312 10.81 38.73 -11.22
N LYS A 313 9.66 38.39 -10.62
CA LYS A 313 9.23 36.99 -10.46
C LYS A 313 8.94 36.36 -11.82
N GLU A 314 8.25 37.06 -12.69
CA GLU A 314 7.94 36.58 -14.03
C GLU A 314 9.20 36.41 -14.89
N PHE A 315 10.09 37.41 -14.89
CA PHE A 315 11.38 37.30 -15.55
C PHE A 315 12.21 36.12 -15.03
N ARG A 316 12.24 35.91 -13.71
CA ARG A 316 12.90 34.73 -13.11
C ARG A 316 12.28 33.44 -13.63
N ALA A 317 10.95 33.30 -13.62
CA ALA A 317 10.28 32.10 -14.12
C ALA A 317 10.61 31.83 -15.59
N GLU A 318 10.69 32.86 -16.42
CA GLU A 318 11.09 32.75 -17.82
C GLU A 318 12.52 32.23 -18.00
N VAL A 319 13.46 32.75 -17.20
CA VAL A 319 14.86 32.26 -17.20
C VAL A 319 14.96 30.78 -16.85
N TYR A 320 14.19 30.31 -15.85
CA TYR A 320 14.17 28.88 -15.49
C TYR A 320 13.50 28.03 -16.57
N ARG A 321 12.41 28.51 -17.18
CA ARG A 321 11.78 27.83 -18.33
C ARG A 321 12.74 27.71 -19.51
N TYR A 322 13.54 28.74 -19.76
CA TYR A 322 14.57 28.70 -20.80
C TYR A 322 15.68 27.68 -20.47
N ALA A 323 16.19 27.68 -19.24
CA ALA A 323 17.20 26.70 -18.80
C ALA A 323 16.71 25.25 -18.95
N PHE A 324 15.48 24.96 -18.50
CA PHE A 324 14.85 23.65 -18.65
C PHE A 324 14.68 23.24 -20.13
N ARG A 325 14.41 24.21 -21.02
CA ARG A 325 14.35 23.96 -22.45
C ARG A 325 15.70 23.51 -23.01
N GLN A 326 16.79 24.11 -22.55
CA GLN A 326 18.15 23.72 -22.95
C GLN A 326 18.53 22.32 -22.45
N GLU A 327 18.13 21.96 -21.24
CA GLU A 327 18.29 20.59 -20.72
C GLU A 327 17.55 19.56 -21.60
N ARG A 328 16.29 19.85 -21.94
CA ARG A 328 15.48 19.00 -22.83
C ARG A 328 16.04 18.90 -24.24
N ASP A 329 16.52 20.00 -24.81
CA ASP A 329 17.12 20.02 -26.15
C ASP A 329 18.39 19.17 -26.20
N TYR A 330 19.19 19.16 -25.12
CA TYR A 330 20.36 18.29 -25.01
C TYR A 330 19.97 16.81 -24.97
N LEU A 331 18.99 16.44 -24.13
CA LEU A 331 18.48 15.07 -24.07
C LEU A 331 17.91 14.61 -25.43
N GLY A 332 17.22 15.51 -26.15
CA GLY A 332 16.73 15.24 -27.50
C GLY A 332 17.85 14.92 -28.49
N LYS A 333 18.98 15.65 -28.43
CA LYS A 333 20.16 15.38 -29.27
C LYS A 333 20.79 14.03 -28.96
N ILE A 334 20.96 13.69 -27.68
CA ILE A 334 21.49 12.39 -27.25
C ILE A 334 20.59 11.25 -27.73
N ALA A 335 19.28 11.35 -27.50
CA ALA A 335 18.32 10.32 -27.92
C ALA A 335 18.32 10.11 -29.45
N GLN A 336 18.51 11.17 -30.24
CA GLN A 336 18.63 11.05 -31.68
C GLN A 336 19.95 10.39 -32.12
N GLN A 337 21.07 10.71 -31.44
CA GLN A 337 22.36 10.08 -31.70
C GLN A 337 22.37 8.59 -31.37
N GLU A 338 21.79 8.19 -30.24
CA GLU A 338 21.63 6.78 -29.87
C GLU A 338 20.77 6.03 -30.88
N ARG A 339 19.66 6.62 -31.33
CA ARG A 339 18.78 6.02 -32.34
C ARG A 339 19.45 5.87 -33.72
N ILE A 340 20.39 6.75 -34.06
CA ILE A 340 21.18 6.65 -35.30
C ILE A 340 22.26 5.58 -35.13
N SER A 341 22.95 5.56 -33.99
CA SER A 341 23.97 4.55 -33.67
C SER A 341 23.37 3.14 -33.64
N SER A 342 22.21 2.95 -33.02
CA SER A 342 21.50 1.68 -32.96
C SER A 342 21.01 1.19 -34.33
N ARG A 343 20.68 2.12 -35.23
CA ARG A 343 20.34 1.79 -36.62
C ARG A 343 21.58 1.33 -37.38
N LEU A 344 22.72 2.02 -37.25
CA LEU A 344 23.96 1.66 -37.93
C LEU A 344 24.55 0.33 -37.43
N SER A 345 24.45 0.03 -36.14
CA SER A 345 24.89 -1.25 -35.57
C SER A 345 23.98 -2.44 -35.92
N GLY A 346 22.80 -2.20 -36.50
CA GLY A 346 21.93 -3.25 -37.04
C GLY A 346 22.19 -3.55 -38.52
N PHE A 347 23.06 -2.78 -39.19
CA PHE A 347 23.46 -2.95 -40.58
C PHE A 347 24.88 -3.50 -40.77
N ILE A 348 25.65 -3.65 -39.68
CA ILE A 348 26.94 -4.37 -39.61
C ILE A 348 26.68 -5.65 -38.84
#